data_AF-A0AAF0DKN1-F1
#
_entry.id   AF-A0AAF0DKN1-F1
#
_cell.length_a   1.000
_cell.length_b   1.000
_cell.length_c   1.000
_cell.angle_alpha   90.00
_cell.angle_beta   90.00
_cell.angle_gamma   90.00
#
_symmetry.space_group_name_H-M   'P 1'
#
loop_
_entity.id
_entity.type
_entity.pdbx_description
1 polymer ?
#
loop_
_entity_poly.entity_id
_entity_poly.type
_entity_poly.pdbx_seq_one_letter_code
_entity_poly.pdbx_strand_id
1 'polypeptide(L)'
;MAPGRLEPALADLNSSGMLKPPVGDDGLFKSKYTEVQTPAEDSRSVEVICGLVLDCCQQWGIGHGGSALGMTAIAQTLWCHVLRFGPAHPDWFDRDRFVLSIGHVGILQYIMLHLAGYEKWTLKTAQRLLSSPELCRICLPQFRK
;
A
#
# COMPACT_ATOMS: atom_id res chain seq x y z
N MET A 1 -2.35 -11.44 20.21
CA MET A 1 -1.69 -10.12 20.37
C MET A 1 -2.62 -9.08 19.74
N ALA A 2 -2.91 -7.96 20.43
CA ALA A 2 -4.12 -7.16 20.25
C ALA A 2 -4.16 -6.29 18.96
N PRO A 3 -5.37 -6.00 18.41
CA PRO A 3 -5.61 -5.26 17.14
C PRO A 3 -5.30 -3.75 17.17
N GLY A 4 -4.36 -3.29 18.01
CA GLY A 4 -4.09 -1.86 18.26
C GLY A 4 -2.67 -1.36 17.90
N ARG A 5 -1.80 -2.21 17.35
CA ARG A 5 -0.39 -1.84 17.07
C ARG A 5 -0.19 -1.14 15.71
N LEU A 6 -1.17 -1.20 14.80
CA LEU A 6 -1.10 -0.60 13.46
C LEU A 6 -1.34 0.93 13.47
N GLU A 7 -2.17 1.43 14.37
CA GLU A 7 -2.65 2.82 14.40
C GLU A 7 -1.55 3.88 14.67
N PRO A 8 -0.55 3.66 15.56
CA PRO A 8 0.45 4.70 15.84
C PRO A 8 1.35 5.02 14.63
N ALA A 9 1.80 3.99 13.89
CA ALA A 9 2.65 4.17 12.71
C ALA A 9 1.87 4.79 11.53
N LEU A 10 0.57 4.50 11.42
CA LEU A 10 -0.33 5.11 10.43
C LEU A 10 -0.65 6.57 10.76
N ALA A 11 -0.75 6.91 12.05
CA ALA A 11 -0.98 8.29 12.50
C ALA A 11 0.20 9.22 12.18
N ASP A 12 1.44 8.74 12.35
CA ASP A 12 2.65 9.49 12.00
C ASP A 12 2.79 9.68 10.47
N LEU A 13 2.38 8.69 9.66
CA LEU A 13 2.35 8.81 8.20
C LEU A 13 1.32 9.84 7.70
N ASN A 14 0.12 9.83 8.28
CA ASN A 14 -0.99 10.70 7.87
C ASN A 14 -0.81 12.17 8.29
N SER A 15 -0.10 12.41 9.39
CA SER A 15 0.24 13.73 9.91
C SER A 15 1.48 14.34 9.26
N SER A 16 2.43 13.52 8.80
CA SER A 16 3.66 13.98 8.13
C SER A 16 3.48 14.29 6.64
N GLY A 17 2.33 13.95 6.02
CA GLY A 17 2.12 14.13 4.57
C GLY A 17 3.03 13.28 3.67
N MET A 18 3.87 12.43 4.26
CA MET A 18 5.03 11.79 3.64
C MET A 18 4.66 10.77 2.54
N LEU A 19 3.44 10.23 2.60
CA LEU A 19 2.84 9.33 1.61
C LEU A 19 1.51 9.85 1.06
N LYS A 20 1.14 11.09 1.40
CA LYS A 20 0.07 11.78 0.69
C LYS A 20 0.71 12.30 -0.60
N PRO A 21 0.45 11.69 -1.77
CA PRO A 21 0.74 12.38 -3.02
C PRO A 21 0.23 13.82 -2.91
N PRO A 22 0.93 14.86 -3.44
CA PRO A 22 0.34 16.19 -3.64
C PRO A 22 -0.91 16.06 -4.52
N VAL A 23 -2.01 15.75 -3.86
CA VAL A 23 -3.35 15.78 -4.42
C VAL A 23 -3.70 17.25 -4.44
N GLY A 24 -3.96 17.77 -5.63
CA GLY A 24 -4.46 19.13 -5.76
C GLY A 24 -5.78 19.30 -5.01
N ASP A 25 -6.17 20.54 -4.83
CA ASP A 25 -7.52 20.94 -4.43
C ASP A 25 -8.64 20.27 -5.28
N ASP A 26 -8.29 19.85 -6.49
CA ASP A 26 -9.12 19.10 -7.44
C ASP A 26 -9.21 17.58 -7.19
N GLY A 27 -8.56 17.04 -6.15
CA GLY A 27 -8.61 15.60 -5.86
C GLY A 27 -7.80 14.73 -6.82
N LEU A 28 -7.05 15.35 -7.74
CA LEU A 28 -6.17 14.69 -8.69
C LEU A 28 -4.73 14.76 -8.20
N PHE A 29 -3.99 13.65 -8.30
CA PHE A 29 -2.54 13.73 -8.13
C PHE A 29 -1.94 14.51 -9.30
N LYS A 30 -1.34 15.65 -8.97
CA LYS A 30 -0.56 16.44 -9.93
C LYS A 30 0.84 15.84 -9.94
N SER A 31 1.06 14.79 -10.74
CA SER A 31 2.43 14.29 -10.88
C SER A 31 3.28 15.26 -11.70
N LYS A 32 4.47 15.55 -11.16
CA LYS A 32 5.81 15.54 -11.76
C LYS A 32 6.71 16.47 -10.94
N TYR A 33 7.44 15.93 -9.95
CA TYR A 33 8.51 16.67 -9.24
C TYR A 33 8.09 17.97 -8.51
N THR A 34 6.87 18.04 -7.95
CA THR A 34 6.37 19.31 -7.39
C THR A 34 6.89 19.62 -5.99
N GLU A 35 7.39 18.62 -5.27
CA GLU A 35 8.06 18.80 -3.98
C GLU A 35 9.18 17.76 -3.87
N VAL A 36 10.41 18.20 -3.62
CA VAL A 36 11.57 17.30 -3.50
C VAL A 36 11.47 16.60 -2.15
N GLN A 37 10.95 15.37 -2.13
CA GLN A 37 11.10 14.52 -0.95
C GLN A 37 12.59 14.20 -0.76
N THR A 38 13.03 14.25 0.48
CA THR A 38 14.42 13.93 0.83
C THR A 38 14.63 12.42 0.79
N PRO A 39 15.85 11.94 0.46
CA PRO A 39 16.15 10.51 0.51
C PRO A 39 15.88 9.85 1.87
N ALA A 40 15.92 10.63 2.96
CA ALA A 40 15.59 10.17 4.30
C ALA A 40 14.07 9.92 4.50
N GLU A 41 13.21 10.74 3.90
CA GLU A 41 11.75 10.57 3.94
C GLU A 41 11.29 9.39 3.09
N ASP A 42 11.90 9.20 1.91
CA ASP A 42 11.68 8.02 1.07
C ASP A 42 12.06 6.74 1.83
N SER A 43 13.25 6.72 2.44
CA SER A 43 13.74 5.57 3.23
C SER A 43 12.80 5.25 4.40
N ARG A 44 12.36 6.27 5.13
CA ARG A 44 11.39 6.11 6.22
C ARG A 44 10.05 5.56 5.70
N SER A 45 9.56 6.05 4.57
CA SER A 45 8.32 5.56 3.96
C SER A 45 8.42 4.07 3.61
N VAL A 46 9.57 3.65 3.05
CA VAL A 46 9.86 2.24 2.77
C VAL A 46 9.86 1.42 4.06
N GLU A 47 10.50 1.88 5.13
CA GLU A 47 10.52 1.20 6.43
C GLU A 47 9.11 1.01 7.00
N VAL A 48 8.26 2.04 6.92
CA VAL A 48 6.90 1.94 7.44
C VAL A 48 6.04 1.00 6.61
N ILE A 49 6.12 1.06 5.27
CA ILE A 49 5.39 0.11 4.41
C ILE A 49 5.85 -1.33 4.71
N CYS A 50 7.15 -1.55 4.90
CA CYS A 50 7.69 -2.85 5.31
C CYS A 50 7.13 -3.31 6.67
N GLY A 51 7.06 -2.42 7.66
CA GLY A 51 6.44 -2.69 8.95
C GLY A 51 4.97 -3.09 8.81
N LEU A 52 4.19 -2.36 8.00
CA LEU A 52 2.79 -2.67 7.74
C LEU A 52 2.61 -4.05 7.07
N VAL A 53 3.47 -4.39 6.10
CA VAL A 53 3.46 -5.71 5.45
C VAL A 53 3.73 -6.81 6.49
N LEU A 54 4.77 -6.67 7.31
CA LEU A 54 5.11 -7.63 8.35
C LEU A 54 3.98 -7.81 9.36
N ASP A 55 3.37 -6.72 9.80
CA ASP A 55 2.27 -6.74 10.76
C ASP A 55 1.03 -7.41 10.17
N CYS A 56 0.69 -7.12 8.91
CA CYS A 56 -0.43 -7.77 8.22
C CYS A 56 -0.16 -9.27 8.04
N CYS A 57 1.05 -9.66 7.62
CA CYS A 57 1.45 -11.06 7.48
C CYS A 57 1.34 -11.82 8.80
N GLN A 58 1.83 -11.23 9.90
CA GLN A 58 1.79 -11.83 11.22
C GLN A 58 0.36 -11.96 11.76
N GLN A 59 -0.47 -10.93 11.60
CA GLN A 59 -1.84 -10.93 12.10
C GLN A 59 -2.78 -11.84 11.30
N TRP A 60 -2.59 -11.93 9.98
CA TRP A 60 -3.51 -12.65 9.09
C TRP A 60 -2.99 -14.02 8.65
N GLY A 61 -1.79 -14.42 9.10
CA GLY A 61 -1.22 -15.73 8.80
C GLY A 61 -0.85 -15.93 7.33
N ILE A 62 -0.42 -14.86 6.64
CA ILE A 62 -0.11 -14.88 5.20
C ILE A 62 1.39 -15.11 5.00
N GLY A 63 1.76 -16.22 4.34
CA GLY A 63 3.14 -16.69 4.21
C GLY A 63 4.02 -15.98 3.17
N HIS A 64 3.54 -14.94 2.48
CA HIS A 64 4.21 -14.32 1.32
C HIS A 64 4.77 -12.91 1.59
N GLY A 65 5.15 -12.62 2.84
CA GLY A 65 5.71 -11.32 3.22
C GLY A 65 7.04 -11.00 2.53
N GLY A 66 7.90 -12.00 2.27
CA GLY A 66 9.24 -11.77 1.73
C GLY A 66 9.27 -11.06 0.38
N SER A 67 8.44 -11.50 -0.57
CA SER A 67 8.33 -10.88 -1.89
C SER A 67 7.74 -9.47 -1.82
N ALA A 68 6.80 -9.24 -0.90
CA ALA A 68 6.24 -7.91 -0.66
C ALA A 68 7.30 -6.93 -0.13
N LEU A 69 8.12 -7.36 0.82
CA LEU A 69 9.19 -6.53 1.39
C LEU A 69 10.23 -6.12 0.34
N GLY A 70 10.65 -7.05 -0.52
CA GLY A 70 11.60 -6.74 -1.60
C GLY A 70 11.06 -5.75 -2.64
N MET A 71 9.73 -5.70 -2.82
CA MET A 71 9.08 -4.79 -3.76
C MET A 71 8.70 -3.44 -3.16
N THR A 72 8.78 -3.28 -1.84
CA THR A 72 8.34 -2.06 -1.15
C THR A 72 9.02 -0.80 -1.69
N ALA A 73 10.34 -0.83 -1.88
CA ALA A 73 11.08 0.33 -2.40
C ALA A 73 10.59 0.74 -3.80
N ILE A 74 10.37 -0.24 -4.69
CA ILE A 74 9.86 -0.01 -6.04
C ILE A 74 8.42 0.54 -5.98
N ALA A 75 7.57 -0.03 -5.12
CA ALA A 75 6.21 0.43 -4.95
C ALA A 75 6.16 1.86 -4.41
N GLN A 76 6.96 2.18 -3.40
CA GLN A 76 7.06 3.54 -2.87
C GLN A 76 7.45 4.51 -3.97
N THR A 77 8.50 4.22 -4.74
CA THR A 77 8.94 5.12 -5.81
C THR A 77 7.89 5.27 -6.90
N LEU A 78 7.24 4.19 -7.33
CA LEU A 78 6.21 4.26 -8.35
C LEU A 78 5.01 5.10 -7.91
N TRP A 79 4.50 4.87 -6.70
CA TRP A 79 3.28 5.53 -6.22
C TRP A 79 3.52 6.96 -5.76
N CYS A 80 4.69 7.28 -5.19
CA CYS A 80 4.98 8.64 -4.75
C CYS A 80 5.48 9.54 -5.88
N HIS A 81 6.27 8.99 -6.82
CA HIS A 81 7.04 9.82 -7.76
C HIS A 81 6.63 9.66 -9.23
N VAL A 82 6.01 8.55 -9.62
CA VAL A 82 5.79 8.22 -11.04
C VAL A 82 4.31 8.25 -11.45
N LEU A 83 3.47 7.49 -10.75
CA LEU A 83 2.10 7.19 -11.16
C LEU A 83 1.17 8.40 -11.02
N ARG A 84 0.42 8.71 -12.07
CA ARG A 84 -0.69 9.67 -12.06
C ARG A 84 -2.00 9.01 -11.65
N PHE A 85 -2.55 9.35 -10.48
CA PHE A 85 -3.83 8.78 -10.04
C PHE A 85 -4.67 9.76 -9.21
N GLY A 86 -5.98 9.61 -9.21
CA GLY A 86 -6.89 10.41 -8.38
C GLY A 86 -7.62 9.52 -7.40
N PRO A 87 -7.25 9.47 -6.10
CA PRO A 87 -7.96 8.62 -5.14
C PRO A 87 -9.43 9.03 -4.96
N ALA A 88 -9.73 10.33 -5.09
CA ALA A 88 -11.09 10.88 -5.09
C ALA A 88 -11.84 10.62 -6.43
N HIS A 89 -11.10 10.43 -7.51
CA HIS A 89 -11.62 10.22 -8.87
C HIS A 89 -11.02 8.96 -9.51
N PRO A 90 -11.33 7.76 -8.96
CA PRO A 90 -10.74 6.50 -9.40
C PRO A 90 -11.07 6.17 -10.86
N ASP A 91 -12.14 6.73 -11.42
CA ASP A 91 -12.58 6.51 -12.79
C ASP A 91 -12.02 7.54 -13.79
N TRP A 92 -11.18 8.47 -13.33
CA TRP A 92 -10.54 9.47 -14.19
C TRP A 92 -9.86 8.83 -15.40
N PHE A 93 -10.22 9.28 -16.59
CA PHE A 93 -9.86 8.64 -17.86
C PHE A 93 -8.34 8.56 -18.10
N ASP A 94 -7.63 9.65 -17.82
CA ASP A 94 -6.19 9.83 -18.10
C ASP A 94 -5.30 9.48 -16.88
N ARG A 95 -5.78 8.58 -16.02
CA ARG A 95 -4.97 8.03 -14.92
C ARG A 95 -4.06 6.93 -15.43
N ASP A 96 -2.91 6.79 -14.79
CA ASP A 96 -2.06 5.63 -14.96
C ASP A 96 -2.72 4.39 -14.36
N ARG A 97 -2.51 3.25 -15.02
CA ARG A 97 -3.09 1.96 -14.61
C ARG A 97 -1.97 1.06 -14.11
N PHE A 98 -1.93 0.85 -12.81
CA PHE A 98 -0.99 -0.09 -12.19
C PHE A 98 -1.56 -1.52 -12.21
N VAL A 99 -0.79 -2.47 -12.74
CA VAL A 99 -1.15 -3.89 -12.79
C VAL A 99 -0.06 -4.70 -12.10
N LEU A 100 -0.40 -5.29 -10.95
CA LEU A 100 0.48 -6.22 -10.24
C LEU A 100 0.23 -7.66 -10.73
N SER A 101 1.03 -8.12 -11.68
CA SER A 101 0.90 -9.50 -12.19
C SER A 101 1.21 -10.57 -11.15
N ILE A 102 2.03 -10.26 -10.15
CA ILE A 102 2.45 -11.17 -9.10
C ILE A 102 1.41 -11.18 -7.96
N GLY A 103 0.24 -11.77 -8.24
CA GLY A 103 -0.96 -11.67 -7.39
C GLY A 103 -0.78 -12.12 -5.93
N HIS A 104 0.21 -12.97 -5.63
CA HIS A 104 0.52 -13.37 -4.24
C HIS A 104 1.14 -12.24 -3.40
N VAL A 105 1.68 -11.18 -4.04
CA VAL A 105 2.14 -9.94 -3.38
C VAL A 105 1.00 -8.93 -3.24
N GLY A 106 -0.26 -9.36 -3.42
CA GLY A 106 -1.44 -8.51 -3.38
C GLY A 106 -1.61 -7.70 -2.08
N ILE A 107 -1.04 -8.16 -0.96
CA ILE A 107 -1.01 -7.39 0.29
C ILE A 107 -0.35 -6.01 0.11
N LEU A 108 0.76 -5.94 -0.62
CA LEU A 108 1.46 -4.70 -0.91
C LEU A 108 0.56 -3.75 -1.71
N GLN A 109 -0.14 -4.27 -2.72
CA GLN A 109 -1.07 -3.48 -3.52
C GLN A 109 -2.19 -2.86 -2.67
N TYR A 110 -2.78 -3.63 -1.75
CA TYR A 110 -3.82 -3.10 -0.88
C TYR A 110 -3.30 -2.05 0.10
N ILE A 111 -2.09 -2.23 0.63
CA ILE A 111 -1.44 -1.23 1.49
C ILE A 111 -1.20 0.06 0.69
N MET A 112 -0.66 -0.02 -0.53
CA MET A 112 -0.44 1.17 -1.35
C MET A 112 -1.74 1.91 -1.69
N LEU A 113 -2.81 1.18 -2.02
CA LEU A 113 -4.14 1.77 -2.26
C LEU A 113 -4.70 2.46 -1.01
N HIS A 114 -4.48 1.86 0.16
CA HIS A 114 -4.88 2.44 1.44
C HIS A 114 -4.12 3.74 1.74
N LEU A 115 -2.79 3.71 1.60
CA LEU A 115 -1.93 4.87 1.85
C LEU A 115 -2.16 5.99 0.83
N ALA A 116 -2.47 5.64 -0.42
CA ALA A 116 -2.85 6.56 -1.48
C ALA A 116 -4.18 7.30 -1.22
N GLY A 117 -4.96 6.88 -0.21
CA GLY A 117 -6.19 7.57 0.20
C GLY A 117 -7.45 7.14 -0.56
N TYR A 118 -7.45 5.97 -1.20
CA TYR A 118 -8.68 5.44 -1.79
C TYR A 118 -9.67 5.01 -0.70
N GLU A 119 -10.83 5.66 -0.64
CA GLU A 119 -11.85 5.44 0.39
C GLU A 119 -12.28 3.97 0.52
N LYS A 120 -12.42 3.28 -0.62
CA LYS A 120 -12.85 1.87 -0.67
C LYS A 120 -11.80 0.90 -0.12
N TRP A 121 -10.52 1.27 -0.13
CA TRP A 121 -9.41 0.37 0.15
C TRP A 121 -8.87 0.63 1.57
N THR A 122 -9.57 0.07 2.56
CA THR A 122 -9.12 0.09 3.97
C THR A 122 -8.35 -1.18 4.33
N LEU A 123 -7.49 -1.13 5.37
CA LEU A 123 -6.82 -2.34 5.89
C LEU A 123 -7.81 -3.43 6.31
N LYS A 124 -8.97 -3.05 6.82
CA LYS A 124 -10.07 -3.98 7.12
C LYS A 124 -10.62 -4.67 5.87
N THR A 125 -10.70 -3.93 4.76
CA THR A 125 -11.10 -4.49 3.46
C THR A 125 -10.03 -5.46 2.94
N ALA A 126 -8.76 -5.10 3.07
CA ALA A 126 -7.64 -5.97 2.73
C ALA A 126 -7.66 -7.27 3.53
N GLN A 127 -7.87 -7.19 4.86
CA GLN A 127 -8.03 -8.34 5.73
C GLN A 127 -9.15 -9.26 5.24
N ARG A 128 -10.34 -8.70 5.01
CA ARG A 128 -11.50 -9.47 4.56
C ARG A 128 -11.20 -10.22 3.25
N LEU A 129 -10.58 -9.57 2.28
CA LEU A 129 -10.30 -10.16 0.97
C LEU A 129 -9.21 -11.23 1.05
N LEU A 130 -8.13 -10.98 1.80
CA LEU A 130 -7.00 -11.90 1.89
C LEU A 130 -7.27 -13.09 2.83
N SER A 131 -8.15 -12.93 3.82
CA SER A 131 -8.63 -14.04 4.67
C SER A 131 -9.78 -14.83 4.04
N SER A 132 -10.31 -14.40 2.88
CA SER A 132 -11.37 -15.15 2.19
C SER A 132 -10.81 -16.41 1.53
N PRO A 133 -11.44 -17.59 1.73
CA PRO A 133 -10.92 -18.86 1.21
C PRO A 133 -10.84 -18.91 -0.33
N GLU A 134 -11.68 -18.15 -1.04
CA GLU A 134 -11.70 -18.07 -2.51
C GLU A 134 -10.48 -17.33 -3.09
N LEU A 135 -10.03 -16.24 -2.43
CA LEU A 135 -8.85 -15.47 -2.84
C LEU A 135 -7.56 -16.06 -2.27
N CYS A 136 -7.64 -16.61 -1.05
CA CYS A 136 -6.53 -17.29 -0.40
C CYS A 136 -6.17 -18.62 -1.06
N ARG A 137 -6.97 -19.13 -2.03
CA ARG A 137 -6.66 -20.36 -2.80
C ARG A 137 -5.33 -20.29 -3.56
N ILE A 138 -4.85 -19.11 -3.94
CA ILE A 138 -3.49 -18.94 -4.52
C ILE A 138 -2.40 -19.15 -3.44
N CYS A 139 -2.68 -18.79 -2.18
CA CYS A 139 -1.71 -18.84 -1.07
C CYS A 139 -1.78 -20.13 -0.22
N LEU A 140 -2.96 -20.76 -0.13
CA LEU A 140 -3.24 -21.95 0.68
C LEU A 140 -2.45 -23.22 0.31
N PRO A 141 -2.04 -23.49 -0.95
CA PRO A 141 -1.36 -24.75 -1.26
C PRO A 141 0.10 -24.79 -0.78
N GLN A 142 0.73 -23.66 -0.48
CA GLN A 142 2.17 -23.61 -0.21
C GLN A 142 2.55 -23.83 1.27
N PHE A 143 1.61 -23.72 2.21
CA PHE A 143 1.89 -23.81 3.66
C PHE A 143 0.98 -24.76 4.44
N ARG A 144 0.11 -25.53 3.78
CA ARG A 144 -0.58 -26.64 4.42
C ARG A 144 0.28 -27.91 4.31
N LYS A 145 1.29 -28.03 5.18
CA LYS A 145 1.86 -29.33 5.55
C LYS A 145 1.23 -29.77 6.87
#